data_AF-A0A3D0Q7M8-F1
#
_entry.id   AF-A0A3D0Q7M8-F1
#
_cell.length_a   1.000
_cell.length_b   1.000
_cell.length_c   1.000
_cell.angle_alpha   90.00
_cell.angle_beta   90.00
_cell.angle_gamma   90.00
#
_symmetry.space_group_name_H-M   'P 1'
#
loop_
_entity.id
_entity.type
_entity.pdbx_description
1 polymer ?
#
loop_
_entity_poly.entity_id
_entity_poly.type
_entity_poly.pdbx_seq_one_letter_code
_entity_poly.pdbx_strand_id
1 'polypeptide(L)'
;TAERQDDKVIVHFSHTGEGLTEASPLTQSFALAGADNQYYWADVRIGNDQVILSSAKVSQPVHVRYGWADNPEPGLFSSTGLPAAAFSMAVTSATNAD
;
A
#
# COMPACT_ATOMS: atom_id res chain seq x y z
N THR A 1 -2.47 9.14 -1.41
CA THR A 1 -3.77 8.65 -1.95
C THR A 1 -3.62 7.18 -2.30
N ALA A 2 -4.71 6.46 -2.59
CA ALA A 2 -4.65 5.08 -3.05
C ALA A 2 -5.55 4.90 -4.26
N GLU A 3 -5.00 4.42 -5.37
CA GLU A 3 -5.73 4.23 -6.63
C GLU A 3 -5.55 2.82 -7.18
N ARG A 4 -6.59 2.31 -7.84
CA ARG A 4 -6.53 1.01 -8.52
C ARG A 4 -6.10 1.18 -9.96
N GLN A 5 -5.08 0.43 -10.37
CA GLN A 5 -4.69 0.23 -11.77
C GLN A 5 -4.76 -1.27 -12.04
N ASP A 6 -5.75 -1.70 -12.82
CA ASP A 6 -6.07 -3.11 -13.06
C ASP A 6 -6.30 -3.91 -11.76
N ASP A 7 -5.42 -4.89 -11.50
CA ASP A 7 -5.36 -5.76 -10.33
C ASP A 7 -4.41 -5.26 -9.23
N LYS A 8 -3.86 -4.05 -9.41
CA LYS A 8 -2.90 -3.42 -8.48
C LYS A 8 -3.50 -2.21 -7.79
N VAL A 9 -2.96 -1.92 -6.62
CA VAL A 9 -3.18 -0.66 -5.91
C VAL A 9 -1.88 0.12 -5.88
N ILE A 10 -1.93 1.38 -6.29
CA ILE A 10 -0.83 2.32 -6.14
C ILE A 10 -1.16 3.24 -4.97
N VAL A 11 -0.35 3.16 -3.91
CA VAL A 11 -0.41 4.06 -2.78
C VAL A 11 0.64 5.15 -2.96
N HIS A 12 0.19 6.39 -3.08
CA HIS A 12 1.04 7.56 -3.18
C HIS A 12 1.27 8.16 -1.80
N PHE A 13 2.54 8.34 -1.44
CA PHE A 13 2.96 8.96 -0.18
C PHE A 13 3.37 10.40 -0.43
N SER A 14 2.93 11.30 0.46
CA SER A 14 3.45 12.67 0.50
C SER A 14 4.59 12.76 1.51
N HIS A 15 5.45 13.77 1.36
CA HIS A 15 6.56 14.05 2.29
C HIS A 15 7.64 12.95 2.33
N THR A 16 7.95 12.35 1.18
CA THR A 16 8.97 11.29 1.06
C THR A 16 10.39 11.83 0.93
N GLY A 17 10.57 13.12 0.65
CA GLY A 17 11.88 13.69 0.29
C GLY A 17 12.27 13.25 -1.11
N GLU A 18 13.39 12.52 -1.23
CA GLU A 18 13.84 11.91 -2.49
C GLU A 18 13.15 10.58 -2.81
N GLY A 19 12.35 10.03 -1.88
CA GLY A 19 11.61 8.79 -2.12
C GLY A 19 11.39 7.95 -0.85
N LEU A 20 10.90 6.74 -1.05
CA LEU A 20 10.67 5.74 -0.01
C LEU A 20 11.79 4.71 0.00
N THR A 21 12.04 4.13 1.16
CA THR A 21 13.04 3.08 1.35
C THR A 21 12.48 1.97 2.22
N GLU A 22 12.83 0.74 1.87
CA GLU A 22 12.60 -0.45 2.67
C GLU A 22 13.76 -0.60 3.67
N ALA A 23 13.52 -0.30 4.94
CA ALA A 23 14.50 -0.46 6.02
C ALA A 23 14.48 -1.88 6.62
N SER A 24 13.34 -2.55 6.52
CA SER A 24 13.12 -3.94 6.94
C SER A 24 12.12 -4.60 5.98
N PRO A 25 12.12 -5.95 5.86
CA PRO A 25 11.23 -6.65 4.93
C PRO A 25 9.77 -6.23 5.10
N LEU A 26 9.12 -5.80 4.02
CA LEU A 26 7.70 -5.39 4.00
C LEU A 26 6.71 -6.56 3.97
N THR A 27 7.15 -7.71 4.48
CA THR A 27 6.34 -8.93 4.54
C THR A 27 5.18 -8.71 5.51
N GLN A 28 3.96 -8.96 5.05
CA GLN A 28 2.75 -8.76 5.87
C GLN A 28 2.59 -7.33 6.41
N SER A 29 3.18 -6.33 5.73
CA SER A 29 3.03 -4.92 6.13
C SER A 29 1.80 -4.26 5.53
N PHE A 30 1.40 -4.69 4.32
CA PHE A 30 0.24 -4.19 3.58
C PHE A 30 -0.80 -5.27 3.34
N ALA A 31 -2.08 -4.92 3.48
CA ALA A 31 -3.18 -5.80 3.12
C ALA A 31 -4.20 -5.08 2.25
N LEU A 32 -4.79 -5.84 1.32
CA LEU A 32 -5.85 -5.42 0.43
C LEU A 32 -7.14 -6.16 0.77
N ALA A 33 -8.28 -5.49 0.60
CA ALA A 33 -9.60 -6.13 0.67
C ALA A 33 -10.44 -5.79 -0.55
N GLY A 34 -11.24 -6.77 -0.98
CA GLY A 34 -12.26 -6.59 -2.01
C GLY A 34 -13.61 -6.17 -1.40
N ALA A 35 -14.67 -6.25 -2.20
CA ALA A 35 -16.03 -5.94 -1.74
C ALA A 35 -16.53 -6.90 -0.63
N ASP A 36 -15.88 -8.05 -0.46
CA ASP A 36 -16.13 -9.01 0.63
C ASP A 36 -15.59 -8.54 1.99
N ASN A 37 -14.83 -7.44 2.01
CA ASN A 37 -14.19 -6.85 3.18
C ASN A 37 -13.22 -7.81 3.90
N GLN A 38 -12.73 -8.85 3.19
CA GLN A 38 -11.72 -9.76 3.70
C GLN A 38 -10.33 -9.27 3.33
N TYR A 39 -9.45 -9.16 4.31
CA TYR A 39 -8.09 -8.66 4.11
C TYR A 39 -7.12 -9.78 3.82
N TYR A 40 -6.36 -9.62 2.74
CA TYR A 40 -5.28 -10.51 2.35
C TYR A 40 -3.99 -9.72 2.23
N TRP A 41 -2.88 -10.32 2.69
CA TRP A 41 -1.56 -9.72 2.55
C TRP A 41 -1.22 -9.50 1.07
N ALA A 42 -0.59 -8.36 0.81
CA ALA A 42 -0.19 -7.96 -0.53
C ALA A 42 1.31 -8.18 -0.73
N ASP A 43 1.68 -8.48 -1.97
CA ASP A 43 3.03 -8.30 -2.46
C ASP A 43 3.30 -6.80 -2.60
N VAL A 44 4.50 -6.38 -2.19
CA VAL A 44 4.86 -4.97 -2.06
C VAL A 44 6.04 -4.64 -2.98
N ARG A 45 5.92 -3.57 -3.76
CA ARG A 45 7.03 -2.99 -4.53
C ARG A 45 7.08 -1.49 -4.30
N ILE A 46 8.25 -0.99 -3.92
CA ILE A 46 8.47 0.45 -3.80
C ILE A 46 8.85 1.00 -5.18
N GLY A 47 8.24 2.11 -5.57
CA GLY A 47 8.65 2.92 -6.72
C GLY A 47 8.74 4.37 -6.29
N ASN A 48 9.93 4.92 -6.11
CA ASN A 48 10.13 6.31 -5.69
C ASN A 48 9.25 6.71 -4.48
N ASP A 49 8.22 7.53 -4.69
CA ASP A 49 7.27 8.06 -3.71
C ASP A 49 5.96 7.28 -3.61
N GLN A 50 5.85 6.16 -4.31
CA GLN A 50 4.69 5.28 -4.33
C GLN A 50 5.03 3.84 -3.93
N VAL A 51 4.02 3.12 -3.46
CA VAL A 51 4.04 1.69 -3.22
C VAL A 51 3.01 1.02 -4.10
N ILE A 52 3.45 0.04 -4.88
CA ILE A 52 2.62 -0.78 -5.76
C ILE A 52 2.32 -2.08 -5.03
N LEU A 53 1.04 -2.39 -4.90
CA LEU A 53 0.52 -3.53 -4.18
C LEU A 53 -0.26 -4.44 -5.11
N SER A 54 -0.11 -5.75 -4.94
CA SER A 54 -0.92 -6.75 -5.64
C SER A 54 -1.24 -7.92 -4.71
N SER A 55 -2.34 -8.62 -4.96
CA SER A 55 -2.66 -9.86 -4.26
C SER A 55 -3.40 -10.83 -5.18
N ALA A 56 -2.91 -12.06 -5.32
CA ALA A 56 -3.58 -13.09 -6.10
C ALA A 56 -4.99 -13.44 -5.57
N LYS A 57 -5.29 -13.06 -4.31
CA LYS A 57 -6.58 -13.29 -3.66
C LYS A 57 -7.56 -12.14 -3.82
N VAL A 58 -7.11 -10.97 -4.31
CA VAL A 58 -7.92 -9.75 -4.40
C VAL A 58 -7.75 -9.13 -5.79
N SER A 59 -8.58 -9.56 -6.74
CA SER A 59 -8.54 -9.04 -8.12
C SER A 59 -9.15 -7.65 -8.28
N GLN A 60 -10.05 -7.24 -7.37
CA GLN A 60 -10.71 -5.94 -7.37
C GLN A 60 -10.60 -5.29 -5.98
N PRO A 61 -9.41 -4.79 -5.62
CA PRO A 61 -9.20 -4.16 -4.31
C PRO A 61 -10.00 -2.87 -4.19
N VAL A 62 -10.77 -2.76 -3.12
CA VAL A 62 -11.53 -1.55 -2.76
C VAL A 62 -10.96 -0.85 -1.54
N HIS A 63 -10.22 -1.55 -0.68
CA HIS A 63 -9.60 -1.02 0.54
C HIS A 63 -8.13 -1.46 0.64
N VAL A 64 -7.31 -0.61 1.25
CA VAL A 64 -5.89 -0.88 1.57
C VAL A 64 -5.58 -0.44 3.00
N ARG A 65 -4.70 -1.20 3.68
CA ARG A 65 -4.16 -0.84 4.99
C ARG A 65 -2.68 -1.15 5.12
N TYR A 66 -1.97 -0.38 5.94
CA TYR A 66 -0.56 -0.55 6.29
C TYR A 66 -0.36 -0.56 7.81
N GLY A 67 0.54 -1.41 8.31
CA GLY A 67 0.90 -1.47 9.74
C GLY A 67 -0.16 -2.14 10.61
N TRP A 68 -0.85 -3.16 10.09
CA TRP A 68 -1.96 -3.86 10.74
C TRP A 68 -1.64 -5.30 11.20
N ALA A 69 -0.37 -5.70 11.20
CA ALA A 69 0.07 -6.95 11.81
C ALA A 69 0.05 -6.83 13.35
N ASP A 70 0.06 -7.95 14.08
CA ASP A 70 0.00 -7.95 15.55
C ASP A 70 1.23 -7.29 16.21
N ASN A 71 2.37 -7.28 15.53
CA ASN A 71 3.58 -6.57 15.94
C ASN A 71 4.32 -6.04 14.71
N PRO A 72 3.82 -4.96 14.08
CA PRO A 72 4.35 -4.50 12.81
C PRO A 72 5.70 -3.80 13.06
N GLU A 73 6.79 -4.39 12.59
CA GLU A 73 8.04 -3.64 12.47
C GLU A 73 7.84 -2.54 11.42
N PRO A 74 8.20 -1.27 11.71
CA PRO A 74 8.21 -0.25 10.68
C PRO A 74 9.24 -0.66 9.64
N GLY A 75 8.79 -1.00 8.43
CA GLY A 75 9.67 -1.36 7.31
C GLY A 75 9.75 -0.28 6.25
N LEU A 76 8.74 0.60 6.15
CA LEU A 76 8.68 1.64 5.14
C LEU A 76 9.07 2.99 5.74
N PHE A 77 10.08 3.63 5.15
CA PHE A 77 10.60 4.92 5.58
C PHE A 77 10.67 5.91 4.42
N SER A 78 10.60 7.20 4.73
CA SER A 78 11.04 8.26 3.82
C SER A 78 12.56 8.28 3.71
N SER A 79 13.07 8.89 2.64
CA SER A 79 14.51 9.18 2.47
C SER A 79 15.10 10.04 3.60
N THR A 80 14.24 10.74 4.35
CA THR A 80 14.63 11.55 5.51
C THR A 80 14.71 10.75 6.81
N GLY A 81 14.51 9.42 6.76
CA GLY A 81 14.64 8.51 7.90
C GLY A 81 13.42 8.47 8.83
N LEU A 82 12.26 8.96 8.38
CA LEU A 82 11.02 8.89 9.15
C LEU A 82 10.18 7.67 8.74
N PRO A 83 9.63 6.91 9.69
CA PRO A 83 8.76 5.78 9.37
C PRO A 83 7.43 6.28 8.80
N ALA A 84 6.89 5.54 7.84
CA ALA A 84 5.52 5.74 7.39
C ALA A 84 4.54 5.44 8.53
N ALA A 85 3.53 6.29 8.70
CA ALA A 85 2.46 6.07 9.67
C ALA A 85 1.52 4.95 9.21
N ALA A 86 0.98 4.19 10.16
CA ALA A 86 -0.09 3.23 9.88
C ALA A 86 -1.32 3.93 9.30
N PHE A 87 -2.00 3.30 8.35
CA PHE A 87 -3.21 3.85 7.73
C PHE A 87 -4.16 2.75 7.26
N SER A 88 -5.41 3.14 7.02
CA SER A 88 -6.43 2.35 6.32
C SER A 88 -7.28 3.30 5.51
N MET A 89 -7.44 3.07 4.20
CA MET A 89 -8.21 3.96 3.33
C MET A 89 -8.87 3.22 2.15
N ALA A 90 -9.87 3.89 1.57
CA ALA A 90 -10.49 3.43 0.34
C ALA A 90 -9.58 3.61 -0.86
N VAL A 91 -9.65 2.66 -1.80
CA VAL A 91 -8.97 2.67 -3.08
C VAL A 91 -9.92 3.29 -4.11
N THR A 92 -9.53 4.43 -4.66
CA THR A 92 -10.30 5.05 -5.74
C THR A 92 -10.03 4.31 -7.05
N SER A 93 -11.07 3.95 -7.79
CA SER A 93 -10.88 3.54 -9.18
C SER A 93 -10.57 4.79 -9.99
N ALA A 94 -9.55 4.76 -10.84
CA ALA A 94 -9.44 5.78 -11.88
C ALA A 94 -10.69 5.65 -12.75
N THR A 95 -11.59 6.64 -12.68
CA THR A 95 -12.71 6.72 -13.62
C THR A 95 -12.08 6.90 -14.99
N ASN A 96 -12.18 5.90 -15.86
CA ASN A 96 -12.01 6.13 -17.28
C ASN A 96 -13.08 7.16 -17.66
N ALA A 97 -12.66 8.40 -17.88
CA ALA A 97 -13.48 9.38 -18.54
C ALA A 97 -13.60 8.91 -19.99
N ASP A 98 -14.71 8.25 -20.32
CA ASP A 98 -15.24 8.15 -21.68
C ASP A 98 -15.67 9.54 -22.18
#